data_AF-A0A950HD99-F1
#
_entry.id   AF-A0A950HD99-F1
#
_cell.length_a   1.000
_cell.length_b   1.000
_cell.length_c   1.000
_cell.angle_alpha   90.00
_cell.angle_beta   90.00
_cell.angle_gamma   90.00
#
_symmetry.space_group_name_H-M   'P 1'
#
loop_
_entity.id
_entity.type
_entity.pdbx_description
1 polymer ?
#
loop_
_entity_poly.entity_id
_entity_poly.type
_entity_poly.pdbx_seq_one_letter_code
_entity_poly.pdbx_strand_id
1 'polypeptide(L)'
;MSASDTTQHSLLLELEALVAALMAGAQPAEVTPIVDRLEAAAGQGDGVPAAAIEQVRKAIELVRGGQPCAAVSALLSARSEIDAASG
;
A
#
# COMPACT_ATOMS: atom_id res chain seq x y z
N MET A 1 -15.82 4.93 -15.41
CA MET A 1 -15.04 4.34 -14.32
C MET A 1 -15.28 2.84 -14.35
N SER A 2 -14.25 2.09 -14.75
CA SER A 2 -14.24 0.64 -14.69
C SER A 2 -14.12 0.18 -13.23
N ALA A 3 -14.52 -1.06 -12.91
CA ALA A 3 -14.32 -1.63 -11.57
C ALA A 3 -12.84 -1.59 -11.15
N SER A 4 -11.93 -1.73 -12.10
CA SER A 4 -10.48 -1.63 -11.91
C SER A 4 -10.01 -0.25 -11.43
N ASP A 5 -10.63 0.84 -11.91
CA ASP A 5 -10.28 2.21 -11.48
C ASP A 5 -10.61 2.44 -10.00
N THR A 6 -11.68 1.81 -9.53
CA THR A 6 -12.15 1.95 -8.14
C THR A 6 -11.22 1.19 -7.17
N THR A 7 -10.75 0.01 -7.58
CA THR A 7 -9.79 -0.80 -6.82
C THR A 7 -8.42 -0.12 -6.73
N GLN A 8 -7.89 0.39 -7.84
CA GLN A 8 -6.62 1.13 -7.85
C GLN A 8 -6.69 2.39 -6.97
N HIS A 9 -7.78 3.17 -7.09
CA HIS A 9 -7.95 4.37 -6.29
C HIS A 9 -8.05 4.07 -4.79
N SER A 10 -8.79 3.03 -4.41
CA SER A 10 -8.89 2.60 -3.01
C SER A 10 -7.54 2.17 -2.45
N LEU A 11 -6.75 1.44 -3.26
CA LEU A 11 -5.40 1.02 -2.86
C LEU A 11 -4.47 2.22 -2.66
N LEU A 12 -4.51 3.21 -3.55
CA LEU A 12 -3.72 4.44 -3.43
C LEU A 12 -4.02 5.21 -2.15
N LEU A 13 -5.30 5.32 -1.77
CA LEU A 13 -5.70 5.98 -0.52
C LEU A 13 -5.14 5.28 0.71
N GLU A 14 -5.17 3.95 0.75
CA GLU A 14 -4.59 3.17 1.85
C GLU A 14 -3.05 3.26 1.89
N LEU A 15 -2.39 3.29 0.73
CA LEU A 15 -0.94 3.51 0.63
C LEU A 15 -0.56 4.87 1.22
N GLU A 16 -1.26 5.93 0.82
CA GLU A 16 -1.01 7.29 1.30
C GLU A 16 -1.29 7.42 2.81
N ALA A 17 -2.37 6.80 3.29
CA ALA A 17 -2.69 6.75 4.72
C ALA A 17 -1.58 6.07 5.53
N LEU A 18 -1.05 4.94 5.04
CA LEU A 18 0.04 4.24 5.72
C LEU A 18 1.33 5.05 5.71
N VAL A 19 1.68 5.67 4.57
CA VAL A 19 2.86 6.56 4.47
C VAL A 19 2.74 7.71 5.47
N ALA A 20 1.58 8.38 5.54
CA ALA A 20 1.35 9.46 6.49
C ALA A 20 1.48 9.00 7.94
N ALA A 21 0.90 7.85 8.30
CA ALA A 21 0.98 7.31 9.65
C ALA A 21 2.43 6.95 10.03
N LEU A 22 3.18 6.32 9.14
CA LEU A 22 4.59 5.99 9.38
C LEU A 22 5.46 7.24 9.54
N MET A 23 5.24 8.28 8.72
CA MET A 23 5.95 9.55 8.84
C MET A 23 5.60 10.33 10.11
N ALA A 24 4.37 10.18 10.62
CA ALA A 24 3.92 10.76 11.89
C ALA A 24 4.46 10.00 13.12
N GLY A 25 5.16 8.88 12.93
CA GLY A 25 5.63 8.04 14.03
C GLY A 25 4.50 7.31 14.76
N ALA A 26 3.41 7.02 14.05
CA ALA A 26 2.25 6.32 14.61
C ALA A 26 2.66 4.96 15.21
N GLN A 27 2.01 4.60 16.31
CA GLN A 27 2.29 3.33 16.99
C GLN A 27 1.77 2.14 16.16
N PRO A 28 2.32 0.93 16.38
CA PRO A 28 1.88 -0.28 15.68
C PRO A 28 0.36 -0.50 15.69
N ALA A 29 -0.31 -0.18 16.80
CA ALA A 29 -1.77 -0.31 16.93
C ALA A 29 -2.56 0.63 16.00
N GLU A 30 -1.99 1.78 15.64
CA GLU A 30 -2.62 2.77 14.77
C GLU A 30 -2.47 2.41 13.28
N VAL A 31 -1.39 1.72 12.92
CA VAL A 31 -1.11 1.29 11.54
C VAL A 31 -1.66 -0.09 11.20
N THR A 32 -1.87 -0.96 12.20
CA THR A 32 -2.47 -2.30 12.03
C THR A 32 -3.74 -2.30 11.17
N PRO A 33 -4.77 -1.46 11.44
CA PRO A 33 -5.99 -1.48 10.64
C PRO A 33 -5.75 -1.04 9.18
N ILE A 34 -4.73 -0.22 8.90
CA ILE A 34 -4.36 0.19 7.54
C ILE A 34 -3.67 -0.98 6.81
N VAL A 35 -2.75 -1.66 7.50
CA VAL A 35 -2.06 -2.85 7.01
C VAL A 35 -3.06 -3.95 6.63
N ASP A 36 -4.06 -4.21 7.47
CA ASP A 36 -5.07 -5.25 7.20
C ASP A 36 -5.91 -4.92 5.95
N ARG A 37 -6.25 -3.64 5.75
CA ARG A 37 -6.97 -3.19 4.54
C ARG A 37 -6.10 -3.30 3.28
N LEU A 38 -4.81 -2.97 3.37
CA LEU A 38 -3.86 -3.18 2.27
C LEU A 38 -3.70 -4.66 1.92
N GLU A 39 -3.66 -5.55 2.91
CA GLU A 39 -3.56 -6.99 2.71
C GLU A 39 -4.81 -7.54 2.00
N ALA A 40 -6.00 -7.07 2.40
CA ALA A 40 -7.25 -7.39 1.72
C ALA A 40 -7.29 -6.87 0.27
N ALA A 41 -6.94 -5.60 0.05
CA ALA A 41 -6.92 -4.99 -1.29
C ALA A 41 -5.92 -5.67 -2.23
N ALA A 42 -4.73 -6.03 -1.72
CA ALA A 42 -3.73 -6.79 -2.45
C ALA A 42 -4.18 -8.22 -2.81
N GLY A 43 -5.16 -8.77 -2.07
CA GLY A 43 -5.78 -10.06 -2.37
C GLY A 43 -6.87 -10.03 -3.45
N GLN A 44 -7.43 -8.84 -3.73
CA GLN A 44 -8.54 -8.67 -4.69
C GLN A 44 -8.07 -8.44 -6.14
N GLY A 45 -6.80 -8.07 -6.35
CA GLY A 45 -5.98 -8.30 -7.56
C GLY A 45 -6.40 -7.67 -8.90
N ASP A 46 -7.69 -7.41 -9.14
CA ASP A 46 -8.16 -7.01 -10.47
C ASP A 46 -7.75 -5.58 -10.81
N GLY A 47 -6.92 -5.45 -11.85
CA GLY A 47 -6.45 -4.17 -12.38
C GLY A 47 -5.27 -3.55 -11.64
N VAL A 48 -4.73 -4.18 -10.60
CA VAL A 48 -3.53 -3.70 -9.92
C VAL A 48 -2.29 -4.41 -10.49
N PRO A 49 -1.21 -3.69 -10.85
CA PRO A 49 0.02 -4.31 -11.35
C PRO A 49 0.62 -5.30 -10.33
N ALA A 50 1.10 -6.44 -10.80
CA ALA A 50 1.73 -7.44 -9.95
C ALA A 50 2.93 -6.89 -9.16
N ALA A 51 3.70 -5.99 -9.79
CA ALA A 51 4.81 -5.28 -9.13
C ALA A 51 4.31 -4.39 -7.99
N ALA A 52 3.19 -3.70 -8.14
CA ALA A 52 2.59 -2.91 -7.07
C ALA A 52 2.14 -3.81 -5.90
N ILE A 53 1.48 -4.94 -6.19
CA ILE A 53 1.06 -5.92 -5.18
C ILE A 53 2.27 -6.46 -4.40
N GLU A 54 3.38 -6.76 -5.07
CA GLU A 54 4.62 -7.20 -4.43
C GLU A 54 5.19 -6.12 -3.49
N GLN A 55 5.24 -4.87 -3.93
CA GLN A 55 5.70 -3.75 -3.10
C GLN A 55 4.80 -3.52 -1.89
N VAL A 56 3.48 -3.67 -2.03
CA VAL A 56 2.53 -3.59 -0.89
C VAL A 56 2.81 -4.70 0.13
N ARG A 57 2.95 -5.96 -0.32
CA ARG A 57 3.25 -7.09 0.58
C ARG A 57 4.58 -6.89 1.31
N LYS A 58 5.61 -6.45 0.59
CA LYS A 58 6.91 -6.10 1.18
C LYS A 58 6.78 -4.98 2.22
N ALA A 59 6.01 -3.93 1.93
CA ALA A 59 5.76 -2.85 2.88
C ALA A 59 5.09 -3.37 4.17
N ILE A 60 4.10 -4.26 4.05
CA ILE A 60 3.42 -4.89 5.19
C ILE A 60 4.41 -5.68 6.07
N GLU A 61 5.26 -6.51 5.46
CA GLU A 61 6.30 -7.25 6.19
C GLU A 61 7.26 -6.31 6.92
N LEU A 62 7.67 -5.21 6.28
CA LEU A 62 8.56 -4.22 6.87
C LEU A 62 7.90 -3.45 8.03
N VAL A 63 6.61 -3.11 7.93
CA VAL A 63 5.86 -2.51 9.05
C VAL A 63 5.79 -3.48 10.23
N ARG A 64 5.43 -4.75 9.98
CA ARG A 64 5.38 -5.80 11.01
C ARG A 64 6.77 -6.06 11.65
N GLY A 65 7.83 -5.93 10.86
CA GLY A 65 9.22 -6.03 11.31
C GLY A 65 9.80 -4.77 11.98
N GLY A 66 9.02 -3.70 12.12
CA GLY A 66 9.48 -2.45 12.74
C GLY A 66 10.50 -1.68 11.89
N GLN A 67 10.42 -1.78 10.57
CA GLN A 67 11.31 -1.12 9.61
C GLN A 67 10.55 -0.02 8.83
N PRO A 68 10.08 1.06 9.50
CA PRO A 68 9.18 2.05 8.90
C PRO A 68 9.79 2.78 7.71
N CYS A 69 11.09 3.09 7.74
CA CYS A 69 11.76 3.77 6.62
C CYS A 69 11.78 2.91 5.35
N ALA A 70 12.06 1.61 5.48
CA ALA A 70 12.05 0.69 4.36
C ALA A 70 10.62 0.44 3.86
N ALA A 71 9.65 0.41 4.77
CA ALA A 71 8.23 0.30 4.43
C ALA A 71 7.77 1.50 3.58
N VAL A 72 8.11 2.73 3.97
CA VAL A 72 7.77 3.94 3.18
C VAL A 72 8.34 3.85 1.77
N SER A 73 9.61 3.44 1.61
CA SER A 73 10.21 3.25 0.28
C SER A 73 9.42 2.25 -0.57
N ALA A 74 9.00 1.13 0.01
CA ALA A 74 8.18 0.13 -0.70
C ALA A 74 6.78 0.68 -1.07
N LEU A 75 6.13 1.44 -0.19
CA LEU A 75 4.82 2.07 -0.47
C LEU A 75 4.91 3.09 -1.63
N LEU A 76 5.99 3.87 -1.68
CA LEU A 76 6.24 4.81 -2.78
C LEU A 76 6.51 4.09 -4.11
N SER A 77 7.22 2.96 -4.07
CA SER A 77 7.38 2.10 -5.24
C SER A 77 6.04 1.53 -5.70
N ALA A 78 5.19 1.03 -4.79
CA ALA A 78 3.86 0.53 -5.14
C ALA A 78 3.00 1.60 -5.83
N ARG A 79 3.01 2.84 -5.30
CA ARG A 79 2.32 3.98 -5.91
C ARG A 79 2.83 4.28 -7.32
N SER A 80 4.15 4.26 -7.52
CA SER A 80 4.76 4.50 -8.83
C SER A 80 4.35 3.44 -9.86
N GLU A 81 4.27 2.17 -9.46
CA GLU A 81 3.81 1.08 -10.33
C GLU A 81 2.33 1.24 -10.72
N ILE A 82 1.47 1.68 -9.79
CA ILE A 82 0.06 1.96 -10.07
C ILE A 82 -0.06 3.14 -11.04
N ASP A 83 0.60 4.26 -10.75
CA ASP A 83 0.58 5.46 -11.59
C ASP A 83 1.07 5.17 -13.02
N ALA A 84 2.10 4.32 -13.17
CA ALA A 84 2.64 3.90 -14.47
C ALA A 84 1.67 3.00 -15.28
N ALA A 85 0.77 2.29 -14.62
CA ALA A 85 -0.22 1.44 -15.27
C ALA A 85 -1.51 2.19 -15.66
N SER A 86 -1.71 3.41 -15.15
CA SER A 86 -2.86 4.27 -15.43
C SER A 86 -2.63 5.28 -16.57
N GLY A 87 -1.40 5.39 -17.08
CA GLY A 87 -1.01 6.28 -18.20
C GLY A 87 -0.91 5.56 -19.53
#